data_AF-A0A922W5B7-F1
#
_entry.id   AF-A0A922W5B7-F1
#
_cell.length_a   1.000
_cell.length_b   1.000
_cell.length_c   1.000
_cell.angle_alpha   90.00
_cell.angle_beta   90.00
_cell.angle_gamma   90.00
#
_symmetry.space_group_name_H-M   'P 1'
#
loop_
_entity.id
_entity.type
_entity.pdbx_description
1 polymer ?
#
loop_
_entity_poly.entity_id
_entity_poly.type
_entity_poly.pdbx_seq_one_letter_code
_entity_poly.pdbx_strand_id
1 'polypeptide(L)'
;MSMSGMTLARIAMAAVALMLLTASPARADWLRAESERFVIYSDGDERTLRAYAQKLETFDRVLRLFMGLSMDEAPPRKLPIYLIGHQRELIRVLPDAIQNQSGVYVPAEQDIFAVATRSRNDDSTLLHEYAHHFMFQNFNFPYPAWFVEGFAEYYAASTIEAGRVEVGLYNENRVAWLQNGQWMQMEDLLAGRSRNARGDRFNETYYPLAWLLTHWFMSDVERRAAMQRYLADVGSGGDPVEALEQHTGLTPTALRDTLRAYMRGRIPYSRVSHPFPTVPVTIERLPRSANDLLLINQQLKIAQGDDQDALVSQIRALAPRHAGDPFAQLVLGRAEIMFGDPRQGETVLEALLQQQPDNVEALQLMALARMNEASDHPEGYDVAMQQMRAFLQRAYDADGANYFTFLLIAQNRIGEPGYPNENDLLAWELAYTIAPQLGHARFGLAQALMAHDRNAEAIALLQPLANDPHNPQNADFVRTLIARAEAGLNGDDADASHWDDADFEAMDDAGLE
;
A
#
# COMPACT_ATOMS: atom_id res chain seq x y z
N MET A 1 -28.10 -41.34 -54.18
CA MET A 1 -28.39 -40.35 -53.13
C MET A 1 -27.08 -39.71 -52.65
N SER A 2 -26.76 -38.59 -53.29
CA SER A 2 -25.83 -37.50 -52.98
C SER A 2 -24.58 -37.76 -52.09
N MET A 3 -23.44 -38.03 -52.74
CA MET A 3 -22.09 -37.80 -52.17
C MET A 3 -21.87 -36.33 -51.79
N SER A 4 -22.69 -35.40 -52.29
CA SER A 4 -22.56 -33.95 -52.08
C SER A 4 -22.91 -33.52 -50.65
N GLY A 5 -23.80 -34.24 -49.95
CA GLY A 5 -24.17 -33.91 -48.57
C GLY A 5 -23.04 -34.14 -47.55
N MET A 6 -22.25 -35.20 -47.74
CA MET A 6 -21.10 -35.51 -46.89
C MET A 6 -19.94 -34.54 -47.08
N THR A 7 -19.77 -33.97 -48.27
CA THR A 7 -18.73 -32.97 -48.55
C THR A 7 -19.05 -31.63 -47.89
N LEU A 8 -20.32 -31.20 -47.96
CA LEU A 8 -20.80 -29.99 -47.28
C LEU A 8 -20.69 -30.08 -45.75
N ALA A 9 -21.03 -31.22 -45.15
CA ALA A 9 -20.89 -31.44 -43.72
C ALA A 9 -19.42 -31.42 -43.24
N ARG A 10 -18.49 -31.95 -44.05
CA ARG A 10 -17.05 -31.93 -43.75
C ARG A 10 -16.44 -30.53 -43.89
N ILE A 11 -16.88 -29.75 -44.87
CA ILE A 11 -16.45 -28.35 -45.04
C ILE A 11 -16.98 -27.49 -43.88
N ALA A 12 -18.24 -27.69 -43.46
CA ALA A 12 -18.81 -27.00 -42.31
C ALA A 12 -18.10 -27.35 -40.99
N MET A 13 -17.78 -28.63 -40.75
CA MET A 13 -16.99 -29.02 -39.57
C MET A 13 -15.56 -28.47 -39.60
N ALA A 14 -14.90 -28.43 -40.77
CA ALA A 14 -13.58 -27.84 -40.90
C ALA A 14 -13.61 -26.32 -40.66
N ALA A 15 -14.65 -25.62 -41.10
CA ALA A 15 -14.83 -24.19 -40.86
C ALA A 15 -15.10 -23.88 -39.37
N VAL A 16 -15.90 -24.70 -38.68
CA VAL A 16 -16.14 -24.58 -37.23
C VAL A 16 -14.87 -24.89 -36.43
N ALA A 17 -14.11 -25.93 -36.80
CA ALA A 17 -12.82 -26.24 -36.19
C ALA A 17 -11.79 -25.12 -36.40
N LEU A 18 -11.78 -24.48 -37.58
CA LEU A 18 -10.89 -23.35 -37.88
C LEU A 18 -11.31 -22.08 -37.11
N MET A 19 -12.61 -21.83 -36.92
CA MET A 19 -13.11 -20.73 -36.08
C MET A 19 -12.79 -20.92 -34.60
N LEU A 20 -12.82 -22.18 -34.11
CA LEU A 20 -12.43 -22.53 -32.74
C LEU A 20 -10.90 -22.44 -32.52
N LEU A 21 -10.10 -22.62 -33.57
CA LEU A 21 -8.64 -22.44 -33.51
C LEU A 21 -8.19 -20.97 -33.60
N THR A 22 -9.07 -20.06 -34.06
CA THR A 22 -8.81 -18.60 -34.08
C THR A 22 -9.38 -17.85 -32.89
N ALA A 23 -10.18 -18.51 -32.05
CA ALA A 23 -10.67 -17.93 -30.82
C ALA A 23 -9.56 -17.96 -29.76
N SER A 24 -8.55 -17.09 -29.91
CA SER A 24 -7.74 -16.70 -28.75
C SER A 24 -8.71 -16.18 -27.69
N PRO A 25 -8.63 -16.62 -26.42
CA PRO A 25 -9.40 -15.96 -25.37
C PRO A 25 -9.06 -14.48 -25.45
N ALA A 26 -10.07 -13.65 -25.75
CA ALA A 26 -9.89 -12.22 -25.76
C ALA A 26 -9.60 -11.80 -24.32
N ARG A 27 -8.31 -11.74 -23.97
CA ARG A 27 -7.86 -11.09 -22.74
C ARG A 27 -8.29 -9.64 -22.89
N ALA A 28 -9.19 -9.18 -22.03
CA ALA A 28 -9.62 -7.80 -22.07
C ALA A 28 -8.40 -6.92 -21.74
N ASP A 29 -8.15 -5.91 -22.57
CA ASP A 29 -7.05 -4.99 -22.28
C ASP A 29 -7.33 -4.24 -20.99
N TRP A 30 -6.27 -4.00 -20.20
CA TRP A 30 -6.36 -3.15 -19.02
C TRP A 30 -6.89 -1.76 -19.37
N LEU A 31 -7.76 -1.26 -18.50
CA LEU A 31 -8.25 0.11 -18.50
C LEU A 31 -7.67 0.83 -17.28
N ARG A 32 -7.34 2.11 -17.43
CA ARG A 32 -6.95 3.03 -16.36
C ARG A 32 -8.05 4.07 -16.19
N ALA A 33 -8.64 4.13 -15.01
CA ALA A 33 -9.60 5.15 -14.62
C ALA A 33 -8.94 6.12 -13.64
N GLU A 34 -9.05 7.41 -13.92
CA GLU A 34 -8.50 8.45 -13.07
C GLU A 34 -9.62 9.35 -12.57
N SER A 35 -9.67 9.54 -11.25
CA SER A 35 -10.56 10.47 -10.55
C SER A 35 -9.73 11.47 -9.74
N GLU A 36 -10.35 12.17 -8.79
CA GLU A 36 -9.68 13.16 -7.96
C GLU A 36 -8.65 12.53 -7.01
N ARG A 37 -8.98 11.37 -6.42
CA ARG A 37 -8.19 10.70 -5.37
C ARG A 37 -7.62 9.34 -5.78
N PHE A 38 -8.02 8.81 -6.94
CA PHE A 38 -7.70 7.44 -7.34
C PHE A 38 -7.21 7.33 -8.77
N VAL A 39 -6.33 6.34 -8.98
CA VAL A 39 -6.00 5.79 -10.30
C VAL A 39 -6.29 4.30 -10.24
N ILE A 40 -7.33 3.83 -10.94
CA ILE A 40 -7.81 2.45 -10.83
C ILE A 40 -7.55 1.72 -12.15
N TYR A 41 -6.82 0.61 -12.05
CA TYR A 41 -6.53 -0.30 -13.14
C TYR A 41 -7.48 -1.49 -13.08
N SER A 42 -8.07 -1.88 -14.22
CA SER A 42 -8.84 -3.13 -14.30
C SER A 42 -8.84 -3.70 -15.71
N ASP A 43 -8.79 -5.03 -15.84
CA ASP A 43 -9.05 -5.75 -17.09
C ASP A 43 -10.57 -6.00 -17.33
N GLY A 44 -11.43 -5.30 -16.57
CA GLY A 44 -12.88 -5.35 -16.70
C GLY A 44 -13.48 -4.39 -17.73
N ASP A 45 -14.81 -4.23 -17.68
CA ASP A 45 -15.51 -3.27 -18.53
C ASP A 45 -15.50 -1.85 -17.95
N GLU A 46 -15.50 -0.85 -18.85
CA GLU A 46 -15.42 0.58 -18.53
C GLU A 46 -16.53 1.03 -17.57
N ARG A 47 -17.76 0.54 -17.75
CA ARG A 47 -18.91 0.96 -16.92
C ARG A 47 -18.72 0.52 -15.48
N THR A 48 -18.30 -0.72 -15.27
CA THR A 48 -17.99 -1.24 -13.93
C THR A 48 -16.82 -0.46 -13.31
N LEU A 49 -15.75 -0.21 -14.07
CA LEU A 49 -14.60 0.57 -13.59
C LEU A 49 -14.98 2.00 -13.17
N ARG A 50 -15.83 2.67 -13.94
CA ARG A 50 -16.38 3.99 -13.60
C ARG A 50 -17.18 3.97 -12.30
N ALA A 51 -17.99 2.92 -12.10
CA ALA A 51 -18.77 2.75 -10.88
C ALA A 51 -17.89 2.54 -9.65
N TYR A 52 -16.79 1.77 -9.78
CA TYR A 52 -15.78 1.62 -8.74
C TYR A 52 -15.13 2.95 -8.35
N ALA A 53 -14.73 3.76 -9.35
CA ALA A 53 -14.15 5.08 -9.10
C ALA A 53 -15.10 5.99 -8.30
N GLN A 54 -16.39 6.05 -8.69
CA GLN A 54 -17.39 6.84 -7.94
C GLN A 54 -17.61 6.32 -6.52
N LYS A 55 -17.60 4.99 -6.35
CA LYS A 55 -17.80 4.36 -5.04
C LYS A 55 -16.66 4.70 -4.09
N LEU A 56 -15.41 4.58 -4.54
CA LEU A 56 -14.23 4.92 -3.73
C LEU A 56 -14.18 6.40 -3.37
N GLU A 57 -14.53 7.29 -4.30
CA GLU A 57 -14.62 8.73 -4.05
C GLU A 57 -15.70 9.08 -3.03
N THR A 58 -16.80 8.33 -3.01
CA THR A 58 -17.83 8.45 -1.97
C THR A 58 -17.32 7.90 -0.64
N PHE A 59 -16.63 6.75 -0.67
CA PHE A 59 -16.12 6.10 0.53
C PHE A 59 -15.05 6.93 1.25
N ASP A 60 -14.08 7.50 0.53
CA ASP A 60 -13.11 8.47 1.10
C ASP A 60 -13.82 9.61 1.84
N ARG A 61 -14.81 10.24 1.19
CA ARG A 61 -15.57 11.35 1.79
C ARG A 61 -16.34 10.93 3.03
N VAL A 62 -16.86 9.71 3.04
CA VAL A 62 -17.50 9.13 4.23
C VAL A 62 -16.48 8.95 5.35
N LEU A 63 -15.31 8.38 5.08
CA LEU A 63 -14.26 8.23 6.10
C LEU A 63 -13.84 9.59 6.65
N ARG A 64 -13.61 10.59 5.78
CA ARG A 64 -13.30 11.98 6.17
C ARG A 64 -14.38 12.57 7.07
N LEU A 65 -15.65 12.41 6.69
CA LEU A 65 -16.77 12.88 7.50
C LEU A 65 -16.78 12.25 8.90
N PHE A 66 -16.58 10.93 9.00
CA PHE A 66 -16.58 10.22 10.29
C PHE A 66 -15.35 10.55 11.13
N MET A 67 -14.23 10.90 10.51
CA MET A 67 -12.99 11.28 11.19
C MET A 67 -12.84 12.79 11.44
N GLY A 68 -13.83 13.60 11.03
CA GLY A 68 -13.78 15.05 11.20
C GLY A 68 -12.78 15.78 10.28
N LEU A 69 -12.40 15.15 9.17
CA LEU A 69 -11.56 15.74 8.13
C LEU A 69 -12.42 16.46 7.08
N SER A 70 -11.80 17.38 6.33
CA SER A 70 -12.45 18.05 5.19
C SER A 70 -12.76 17.03 4.09
N MET A 71 -14.02 16.93 3.67
CA MET A 71 -14.46 16.05 2.56
C MET A 71 -13.97 16.54 1.19
N ASP A 72 -13.65 17.82 1.06
CA ASP A 72 -13.25 18.44 -0.22
C ASP A 72 -11.73 18.48 -0.40
N GLU A 73 -10.98 18.21 0.66
CA GLU A 73 -9.52 18.14 0.59
C GLU A 73 -9.10 16.86 -0.12
N ALA A 74 -8.46 17.00 -1.28
CA ALA A 74 -7.85 15.88 -1.97
C ALA A 74 -6.49 15.54 -1.33
N PRO A 75 -6.11 14.26 -1.22
CA PRO A 75 -4.77 13.89 -0.79
C PRO A 75 -3.73 14.41 -1.79
N PRO A 76 -2.49 14.67 -1.34
CA PRO A 76 -1.41 15.17 -2.20
C PRO A 76 -1.08 14.21 -3.36
N ARG A 77 -1.38 12.91 -3.19
CA ARG A 77 -1.20 11.87 -4.19
C ARG A 77 -2.46 11.01 -4.32
N LYS A 78 -2.76 10.59 -5.55
CA LYS A 78 -3.83 9.62 -5.84
C LYS A 78 -3.37 8.20 -5.54
N LEU A 79 -4.23 7.37 -4.97
CA LEU A 79 -3.91 5.95 -4.73
C LEU A 79 -4.09 5.13 -6.03
N PRO A 80 -3.03 4.45 -6.53
CA PRO A 80 -3.14 3.41 -7.53
C PRO A 80 -3.83 2.16 -6.95
N ILE A 81 -4.83 1.63 -7.64
CA ILE A 81 -5.57 0.42 -7.26
C ILE A 81 -5.65 -0.54 -8.44
N TYR A 82 -5.23 -1.78 -8.26
CA TYR A 82 -5.28 -2.82 -9.28
C TYR A 82 -6.43 -3.79 -8.99
N LEU A 83 -7.53 -3.64 -9.73
CA LEU A 83 -8.72 -4.49 -9.65
C LEU A 83 -8.57 -5.71 -10.56
N ILE A 84 -8.08 -6.81 -9.98
CA ILE A 84 -7.80 -8.07 -10.67
C ILE A 84 -9.04 -8.96 -10.78
N GLY A 85 -9.11 -9.78 -11.82
CA GLY A 85 -10.27 -10.66 -12.08
C GLY A 85 -10.29 -11.90 -11.18
N HIS A 86 -9.11 -12.37 -10.74
CA HIS A 86 -8.98 -13.63 -10.01
C HIS A 86 -7.83 -13.59 -9.00
N GLN A 87 -8.00 -14.29 -7.87
CA GLN A 87 -6.97 -14.40 -6.82
C GLN A 87 -5.60 -14.88 -7.34
N ARG A 88 -5.54 -15.74 -8.37
CA ARG A 88 -4.27 -16.18 -8.97
C ARG A 88 -3.42 -15.03 -9.54
N GLU A 89 -4.03 -13.87 -9.80
CA GLU A 89 -3.33 -12.68 -10.25
C GLU A 89 -2.74 -11.88 -9.08
N LEU A 90 -3.30 -12.02 -7.88
CA LEU A 90 -2.70 -11.49 -6.65
C LEU A 90 -1.35 -12.16 -6.38
N ILE A 91 -1.26 -13.47 -6.60
CA ILE A 91 -0.02 -14.26 -6.46
C ILE A 91 1.08 -13.76 -7.44
N ARG A 92 0.71 -13.09 -8.53
CA ARG A 92 1.68 -12.48 -9.46
C ARG A 92 2.23 -11.14 -8.97
N VAL A 93 1.68 -10.59 -7.90
CA VAL A 93 2.18 -9.37 -7.25
C VAL A 93 2.83 -9.75 -5.93
N LEU A 94 2.19 -10.64 -5.17
CA LEU A 94 2.66 -11.17 -3.89
C LEU A 94 2.72 -12.70 -3.94
N PRO A 95 3.89 -13.29 -4.27
CA PRO A 95 4.06 -14.75 -4.32
C PRO A 95 3.68 -15.47 -3.03
N ASP A 96 3.95 -14.82 -1.88
CA ASP A 96 3.68 -15.34 -0.53
C ASP A 96 2.25 -15.08 -0.03
N ALA A 97 1.37 -14.51 -0.87
CA ALA A 97 -0.01 -14.25 -0.52
C ALA A 97 -0.70 -15.50 0.04
N ILE A 98 -1.31 -15.37 1.22
CA ILE A 98 -1.91 -16.48 1.96
C ILE A 98 -3.09 -17.05 1.16
N GLN A 99 -3.34 -18.37 1.28
CA GLN A 99 -4.53 -18.98 0.71
C GLN A 99 -5.80 -18.25 1.19
N ASN A 100 -6.64 -17.84 0.24
CA ASN A 100 -7.86 -17.02 0.42
C ASN A 100 -7.66 -15.50 0.68
N GLN A 101 -6.45 -14.95 0.63
CA GLN A 101 -6.25 -13.49 0.59
C GLN A 101 -6.86 -12.91 -0.70
N SER A 102 -7.72 -11.90 -0.57
CA SER A 102 -8.51 -11.35 -1.67
C SER A 102 -8.08 -9.93 -2.07
N GLY A 103 -7.17 -9.33 -1.31
CA GLY A 103 -6.60 -8.01 -1.53
C GLY A 103 -5.40 -7.77 -0.62
N VAL A 104 -4.70 -6.67 -0.89
CA VAL A 104 -3.55 -6.18 -0.13
C VAL A 104 -3.37 -4.68 -0.35
N TYR A 105 -2.94 -3.98 0.69
CA TYR A 105 -2.37 -2.64 0.62
C TYR A 105 -0.84 -2.73 0.76
N VAL A 106 -0.13 -2.03 -0.11
CA VAL A 106 1.34 -2.07 -0.21
C VAL A 106 1.89 -0.64 -0.13
N PRO A 107 2.49 -0.25 1.00
CA PRO A 107 3.23 1.00 1.15
C PRO A 107 4.73 0.77 0.89
N ALA A 108 5.11 0.52 -0.36
CA ALA A 108 6.53 0.35 -0.72
C ALA A 108 7.17 1.67 -1.16
N GLU A 109 8.49 1.77 -0.99
CA GLU A 109 9.24 2.98 -1.32
C GLU A 109 9.00 3.42 -2.78
N GLN A 110 9.14 2.52 -3.74
CA GLN A 110 8.97 2.86 -5.15
C GLN A 110 7.51 3.07 -5.57
N ASP A 111 6.55 2.56 -4.81
CA ASP A 111 5.12 2.75 -5.09
C ASP A 111 4.24 2.37 -3.89
N ILE A 112 3.26 3.23 -3.62
CA ILE A 112 2.18 2.95 -2.67
C ILE A 112 0.94 2.61 -3.48
N PHE A 113 0.40 1.40 -3.32
CA PHE A 113 -0.73 0.91 -4.11
C PHE A 113 -1.57 -0.13 -3.36
N ALA A 114 -2.74 -0.46 -3.90
CA ALA A 114 -3.54 -1.59 -3.45
C ALA A 114 -3.85 -2.54 -4.60
N VAL A 115 -3.98 -3.83 -4.31
CA VAL A 115 -4.49 -4.85 -5.24
C VAL A 115 -5.70 -5.48 -4.61
N ALA A 116 -6.81 -5.59 -5.34
CA ALA A 116 -8.02 -6.22 -4.82
C ALA A 116 -8.74 -7.02 -5.90
N THR A 117 -9.27 -8.18 -5.50
CA THR A 117 -10.11 -8.98 -6.39
C THR A 117 -11.44 -8.29 -6.63
N ARG A 118 -11.82 -8.21 -7.91
CA ARG A 118 -13.12 -7.68 -8.32
C ARG A 118 -14.21 -8.68 -7.98
N SER A 119 -15.24 -8.22 -7.28
CA SER A 119 -16.43 -9.02 -6.97
C SER A 119 -17.68 -8.23 -7.34
N ARG A 120 -18.67 -8.92 -7.91
CA ARG A 120 -19.91 -8.26 -8.38
C ARG A 120 -20.80 -7.77 -7.25
N ASN A 121 -20.71 -8.39 -6.08
CA ASN A 121 -21.67 -8.23 -4.98
C ASN A 121 -21.00 -7.92 -3.64
N ASP A 122 -19.68 -7.96 -3.57
CA ASP A 122 -18.93 -7.77 -2.34
C ASP A 122 -17.68 -6.95 -2.62
N ASP A 123 -17.72 -5.66 -2.32
CA ASP A 123 -16.56 -4.79 -2.46
C ASP A 123 -15.81 -4.64 -1.13
N SER A 124 -16.16 -5.44 -0.12
CA SER A 124 -15.59 -5.31 1.24
C SER A 124 -14.08 -5.39 1.22
N THR A 125 -13.47 -6.27 0.42
CA THR A 125 -12.01 -6.33 0.29
C THR A 125 -11.40 -5.04 -0.22
N LEU A 126 -11.92 -4.45 -1.30
CA LEU A 126 -11.42 -3.18 -1.82
C LEU A 126 -11.57 -2.04 -0.80
N LEU A 127 -12.72 -1.98 -0.12
CA LEU A 127 -12.97 -0.97 0.90
C LEU A 127 -12.10 -1.19 2.15
N HIS A 128 -11.74 -2.44 2.45
CA HIS A 128 -10.83 -2.82 3.53
C HIS A 128 -9.41 -2.34 3.24
N GLU A 129 -8.82 -2.69 2.08
CA GLU A 129 -7.48 -2.22 1.70
C GLU A 129 -7.41 -0.68 1.65
N TYR A 130 -8.49 -0.04 1.19
CA TYR A 130 -8.53 1.43 1.20
C TYR A 130 -8.66 2.01 2.62
N ALA A 131 -9.34 1.34 3.54
CA ALA A 131 -9.42 1.80 4.93
C ALA A 131 -8.05 1.73 5.62
N HIS A 132 -7.21 0.74 5.31
CA HIS A 132 -5.79 0.70 5.72
C HIS A 132 -5.04 1.92 5.18
N HIS A 133 -5.10 2.14 3.86
CA HIS A 133 -4.49 3.33 3.25
C HIS A 133 -4.94 4.63 3.92
N PHE A 134 -6.24 4.80 4.11
CA PHE A 134 -6.81 5.99 4.73
C PHE A 134 -6.32 6.18 6.16
N MET A 135 -6.24 5.10 6.94
CA MET A 135 -5.71 5.13 8.30
C MET A 135 -4.25 5.59 8.30
N PHE A 136 -3.37 4.91 7.55
CA PHE A 136 -1.94 5.24 7.57
C PHE A 136 -1.61 6.60 6.95
N GLN A 137 -2.41 7.06 5.98
CA GLN A 137 -2.23 8.38 5.40
C GLN A 137 -2.60 9.51 6.36
N ASN A 138 -3.64 9.34 7.19
CA ASN A 138 -4.21 10.43 7.98
C ASN A 138 -3.96 10.33 9.49
N PHE A 139 -3.69 9.13 10.01
CA PHE A 139 -3.56 8.85 11.45
C PHE A 139 -2.31 8.01 11.71
N ASN A 140 -1.15 8.66 11.62
CA ASN A 140 0.16 8.02 11.79
C ASN A 140 0.50 7.74 13.28
N PHE A 141 -0.30 6.88 13.91
CA PHE A 141 -0.22 6.49 15.31
C PHE A 141 -0.08 4.95 15.42
N PRO A 142 0.69 4.41 16.40
CA PRO A 142 0.93 2.97 16.60
C PRO A 142 -0.30 2.27 17.18
N TYR A 143 -1.35 2.17 16.37
CA TYR A 143 -2.54 1.47 16.81
C TYR A 143 -2.23 -0.02 17.03
N PRO A 144 -2.84 -0.67 18.04
CA PRO A 144 -2.75 -2.11 18.17
C PRO A 144 -3.37 -2.78 16.95
N ALA A 145 -2.77 -3.90 16.52
CA ALA A 145 -3.16 -4.60 15.30
C ALA A 145 -4.66 -4.93 15.21
N TRP A 146 -5.29 -5.27 16.34
CA TRP A 146 -6.72 -5.57 16.35
C TRP A 146 -7.55 -4.35 15.95
N PHE A 147 -7.11 -3.13 16.30
CA PHE A 147 -7.84 -1.91 15.97
C PHE A 147 -7.61 -1.50 14.52
N VAL A 148 -6.40 -1.68 13.99
CA VAL A 148 -6.10 -1.47 12.56
C VAL A 148 -7.04 -2.32 11.71
N GLU A 149 -7.07 -3.63 11.97
CA GLU A 149 -7.96 -4.56 11.27
C GLU A 149 -9.43 -4.32 11.56
N GLY A 150 -9.77 -4.04 12.81
CA GLY A 150 -11.15 -3.80 13.22
C GLY A 150 -11.71 -2.52 12.62
N PHE A 151 -10.89 -1.49 12.44
CA PHE A 151 -11.26 -0.26 11.73
C PHE A 151 -11.53 -0.57 10.25
N ALA A 152 -10.62 -1.28 9.59
CA ALA A 152 -10.77 -1.64 8.19
C ALA A 152 -12.03 -2.48 7.98
N GLU A 153 -12.25 -3.53 8.78
CA GLU A 153 -13.46 -4.36 8.75
C GLU A 153 -14.74 -3.57 9.06
N TYR A 154 -14.72 -2.64 10.04
CA TYR A 154 -15.89 -1.85 10.42
C TYR A 154 -16.38 -0.93 9.28
N TYR A 155 -15.44 -0.25 8.61
CA TYR A 155 -15.77 0.64 7.50
C TYR A 155 -15.96 -0.11 6.19
N ALA A 156 -15.24 -1.20 5.94
CA ALA A 156 -15.41 -2.03 4.75
C ALA A 156 -16.80 -2.67 4.64
N ALA A 157 -17.48 -2.87 5.78
CA ALA A 157 -18.86 -3.34 5.79
C ALA A 157 -19.89 -2.30 5.29
N SER A 158 -19.46 -1.11 4.88
CA SER A 158 -20.39 -0.04 4.46
C SER A 158 -21.14 -0.38 3.18
N THR A 159 -22.43 -0.03 3.12
CA THR A 159 -23.20 -0.03 1.87
C THR A 159 -23.23 1.37 1.28
N ILE A 160 -22.84 1.50 0.02
CA ILE A 160 -22.76 2.78 -0.69
C ILE A 160 -23.75 2.74 -1.85
N GLU A 161 -24.82 3.51 -1.72
CA GLU A 161 -25.87 3.68 -2.72
C GLU A 161 -26.05 5.17 -3.05
N ALA A 162 -26.78 5.45 -4.13
CA ALA A 162 -27.00 6.83 -4.56
C ALA A 162 -27.69 7.65 -3.45
N GLY A 163 -26.96 8.63 -2.88
CA GLY A 163 -27.44 9.54 -1.84
C GLY A 163 -27.63 8.92 -0.45
N ARG A 164 -27.20 7.67 -0.24
CA ARG A 164 -27.31 6.97 1.04
C ARG A 164 -26.08 6.09 1.26
N VAL A 165 -25.42 6.29 2.40
CA VAL A 165 -24.35 5.41 2.87
C VAL A 165 -24.72 4.89 4.24
N GLU A 166 -24.57 3.59 4.46
CA GLU A 166 -24.72 2.97 5.78
C GLU A 166 -23.36 2.43 6.23
N VAL A 167 -22.95 2.77 7.45
CA VAL A 167 -21.61 2.52 8.00
C VAL A 167 -21.73 1.73 9.29
N GLY A 168 -20.82 0.78 9.50
CA GLY A 168 -20.83 -0.09 10.68
C GLY A 168 -21.85 -1.21 10.57
N LEU A 169 -22.09 -1.72 9.36
CA LEU A 169 -22.79 -2.99 9.16
C LEU A 169 -21.82 -4.15 9.49
N TYR A 170 -22.22 -5.37 9.15
CA TYR A 170 -21.45 -6.57 9.37
C TYR A 170 -21.34 -7.41 8.09
N ASN A 171 -20.25 -8.14 7.95
CA ASN A 171 -20.12 -9.18 6.94
C ASN A 171 -20.74 -10.50 7.45
N GLU A 172 -21.67 -11.09 6.69
CA GLU A 172 -22.39 -12.29 7.11
C GLU A 172 -21.47 -13.49 7.36
N ASN A 173 -20.41 -13.66 6.57
CA ASN A 173 -19.43 -14.72 6.76
C ASN A 173 -18.66 -14.52 8.08
N ARG A 174 -18.25 -13.28 8.39
CA ARG A 174 -17.57 -12.94 9.66
C ARG A 174 -18.46 -13.24 10.86
N VAL A 175 -19.75 -12.90 10.80
CA VAL A 175 -20.72 -13.22 11.84
C VAL A 175 -20.92 -14.74 11.99
N ALA A 176 -20.97 -15.48 10.88
CA ALA A 176 -21.07 -16.94 10.93
C ALA A 176 -19.87 -17.58 11.64
N TRP A 177 -18.65 -17.06 11.46
CA TRP A 177 -17.46 -17.49 12.19
C TRP A 177 -17.57 -17.19 13.69
N LEU A 178 -18.06 -16.01 14.08
CA LEU A 178 -18.26 -15.68 15.49
C LEU A 178 -19.33 -16.54 16.17
N GLN A 179 -20.36 -16.98 15.44
CA GLN A 179 -21.44 -17.79 16.00
C GLN A 179 -21.08 -19.28 16.13
N ASN A 180 -20.34 -19.81 15.16
CA ASN A 180 -20.10 -21.25 15.02
C ASN A 180 -18.66 -21.68 15.40
N GLY A 181 -17.70 -20.74 15.39
CA GLY A 181 -16.30 -21.00 15.66
C GLY A 181 -15.92 -20.89 17.14
N GLN A 182 -14.74 -21.42 17.49
CA GLN A 182 -14.12 -21.16 18.79
C GLN A 182 -13.38 -19.83 18.74
N TRP A 183 -13.71 -18.91 19.66
CA TRP A 183 -13.04 -17.62 19.75
C TRP A 183 -11.63 -17.82 20.31
N MET A 184 -10.64 -17.13 19.74
CA MET A 184 -9.35 -16.94 20.40
C MET A 184 -9.51 -16.24 21.75
N GLN A 185 -8.49 -16.33 22.61
CA GLN A 185 -8.51 -15.61 23.89
C GLN A 185 -8.40 -14.11 23.64
N MET A 186 -9.08 -13.30 24.46
CA MET A 186 -9.06 -11.84 24.29
C MET A 186 -7.67 -11.28 24.53
N GLU A 187 -6.89 -11.90 25.40
CA GLU A 187 -5.49 -11.59 25.63
C GLU A 187 -4.65 -11.73 24.36
N ASP A 188 -4.90 -12.80 23.58
CA ASP A 188 -4.17 -13.03 22.32
C ASP A 188 -4.60 -12.03 21.23
N LEU A 189 -5.88 -11.63 21.21
CA LEU A 189 -6.40 -10.58 20.31
C LEU A 189 -5.76 -9.23 20.63
N LEU A 190 -5.82 -8.81 21.89
CA LEU A 190 -5.32 -7.52 22.37
C LEU A 190 -3.80 -7.41 22.23
N ALA A 191 -3.07 -8.49 22.50
CA ALA A 191 -1.62 -8.54 22.36
C ALA A 191 -1.14 -8.81 20.91
N GLY A 192 -2.04 -8.93 19.93
CA GLY A 192 -1.68 -9.15 18.52
C GLY A 192 -1.00 -10.49 18.23
N ARG A 193 -1.09 -11.48 19.14
CA ARG A 193 -0.30 -12.72 19.10
C ARG A 193 -0.71 -13.69 17.99
N SER A 194 -1.86 -13.46 17.33
CA SER A 194 -2.27 -14.26 16.16
C SER A 194 -1.35 -14.05 14.96
N ARG A 195 -0.71 -12.88 14.82
CA ARG A 195 0.07 -12.54 13.62
C ARG A 195 1.33 -13.40 13.46
N ASN A 196 1.90 -13.88 14.58
CA ASN A 196 3.21 -14.55 14.60
C ASN A 196 3.21 -15.96 15.24
N ALA A 197 2.07 -16.54 15.63
CA ALA A 197 2.07 -17.82 16.32
C ALA A 197 0.83 -18.71 16.08
N ARG A 198 1.09 -19.90 15.51
CA ARG A 198 0.30 -21.15 15.60
C ARG A 198 -0.88 -21.38 14.64
N GLY A 199 -0.67 -21.19 13.34
CA GLY A 199 -1.41 -21.90 12.29
C GLY A 199 -2.85 -21.44 11.97
N ASP A 200 -3.34 -21.89 10.81
CA ASP A 200 -4.49 -21.34 10.07
C ASP A 200 -5.79 -21.15 10.86
N ARG A 201 -6.09 -22.00 11.85
CA ARG A 201 -7.37 -21.94 12.59
C ARG A 201 -7.49 -20.79 13.58
N PHE A 202 -6.38 -20.16 13.99
CA PHE A 202 -6.42 -19.00 14.89
C PHE A 202 -6.66 -17.69 14.12
N ASN A 203 -6.15 -17.59 12.89
CA ASN A 203 -6.34 -16.43 12.01
C ASN A 203 -7.81 -16.25 11.58
N GLU A 204 -8.58 -17.33 11.46
CA GLU A 204 -9.99 -17.29 11.02
C GLU A 204 -10.92 -16.50 11.97
N THR A 205 -10.56 -16.34 13.26
CA THR A 205 -11.37 -15.56 14.23
C THR A 205 -10.79 -14.19 14.58
N TYR A 206 -9.56 -13.88 14.15
CA TYR A 206 -8.92 -12.61 14.45
C TYR A 206 -9.71 -11.42 13.88
N TYR A 207 -9.88 -11.37 12.56
CA TYR A 207 -10.62 -10.29 11.88
C TYR A 207 -12.07 -10.15 12.35
N PRO A 208 -12.87 -11.24 12.49
CA PRO A 208 -14.21 -11.11 13.07
C PRO A 208 -14.24 -10.53 14.49
N LEU A 209 -13.27 -10.88 15.35
CA LEU A 209 -13.21 -10.36 16.72
C LEU A 209 -12.72 -8.92 16.78
N ALA A 210 -11.73 -8.57 15.97
CA ALA A 210 -11.28 -7.21 15.74
C ALA A 210 -12.45 -6.30 15.32
N TRP A 211 -13.23 -6.74 14.32
CA TRP A 211 -14.47 -6.06 13.91
C TRP A 211 -15.45 -5.92 15.08
N LEU A 212 -15.74 -6.99 15.81
CA LEU A 212 -16.73 -6.99 16.90
C LEU A 212 -16.33 -6.05 18.03
N LEU A 213 -15.03 -6.03 18.39
CA LEU A 213 -14.50 -5.15 19.43
C LEU A 213 -14.55 -3.68 18.99
N THR A 214 -14.11 -3.36 17.76
CA THR A 214 -14.24 -2.01 17.19
C THR A 214 -15.70 -1.58 17.14
N HIS A 215 -16.60 -2.44 16.68
CA HIS A 215 -18.03 -2.15 16.61
C HIS A 215 -18.64 -1.88 17.99
N TRP A 216 -18.28 -2.70 18.98
CA TRP A 216 -18.71 -2.50 20.37
C TRP A 216 -18.24 -1.14 20.89
N PHE A 217 -16.98 -0.75 20.67
CA PHE A 217 -16.50 0.57 21.07
C PHE A 217 -17.22 1.70 20.33
N MET A 218 -17.36 1.60 19.02
CA MET A 218 -17.91 2.65 18.14
C MET A 218 -19.41 2.91 18.34
N SER A 219 -20.14 1.94 18.86
CA SER A 219 -21.61 2.01 19.02
C SER A 219 -22.11 2.90 20.17
N ASP A 220 -21.23 3.46 21.00
CA ASP A 220 -21.59 4.34 22.11
C ASP A 220 -20.57 5.47 22.31
N VAL A 221 -21.02 6.60 22.85
CA VAL A 221 -20.15 7.79 23.02
C VAL A 221 -19.12 7.57 24.14
N GLU A 222 -19.53 7.00 25.27
CA GLU A 222 -18.63 6.77 26.41
C GLU A 222 -17.62 5.67 26.07
N ARG A 223 -18.06 4.61 25.39
CA ARG A 223 -17.15 3.56 24.89
C ARG A 223 -16.16 4.08 23.86
N ARG A 224 -16.56 4.95 22.93
CA ARG A 224 -15.62 5.61 22.01
C ARG A 224 -14.57 6.43 22.74
N ALA A 225 -14.96 7.17 23.77
CA ALA A 225 -14.01 7.93 24.59
C ALA A 225 -13.07 7.01 25.38
N ALA A 226 -13.55 5.86 25.87
CA ALA A 226 -12.73 4.84 26.51
C ALA A 226 -11.74 4.20 25.53
N MET A 227 -12.18 3.89 24.30
CA MET A 227 -11.32 3.40 23.22
C MET A 227 -10.19 4.38 22.93
N GLN A 228 -10.48 5.67 22.79
CA GLN A 228 -9.44 6.68 22.53
C GLN A 228 -8.39 6.73 23.64
N ARG A 229 -8.80 6.65 24.92
CA ARG A 229 -7.85 6.58 26.05
C ARG A 229 -7.04 5.29 26.03
N TYR A 230 -7.69 4.15 25.74
CA TYR A 230 -7.03 2.87 25.58
C TYR A 230 -5.98 2.88 24.47
N LEU A 231 -6.33 3.36 23.27
CA LEU A 231 -5.41 3.42 22.14
C LEU A 231 -4.23 4.34 22.45
N ALA A 232 -4.47 5.49 23.10
CA ALA A 232 -3.41 6.40 23.51
C ALA A 232 -2.45 5.78 24.53
N ASP A 233 -2.95 4.99 25.48
CA ASP A 233 -2.16 4.27 26.48
C ASP A 233 -1.27 3.20 25.81
N VAL A 234 -1.87 2.36 24.96
CA VAL A 234 -1.14 1.33 24.21
C VAL A 234 -0.08 1.94 23.30
N GLY A 235 -0.42 3.00 22.55
CA GLY A 235 0.55 3.68 21.71
C GLY A 235 1.66 4.41 22.49
N SER A 236 1.44 4.66 23.78
CA SER A 236 2.47 5.18 24.69
C SER A 236 3.30 4.05 25.35
N GLY A 237 3.08 2.79 24.98
CA GLY A 237 3.83 1.63 25.45
C GLY A 237 3.17 0.86 26.59
N GLY A 238 1.92 1.18 26.93
CA GLY A 238 1.15 0.42 27.91
C GLY A 238 0.84 -1.01 27.44
N ASP A 239 0.73 -1.95 28.38
CA ASP A 239 0.33 -3.33 28.04
C ASP A 239 -1.13 -3.33 27.50
N PRO A 240 -1.39 -3.89 26.30
CA PRO A 240 -2.72 -3.84 25.69
C PRO A 240 -3.83 -4.55 26.48
N VAL A 241 -3.49 -5.48 27.37
CA VAL A 241 -4.47 -6.18 28.19
C VAL A 241 -4.78 -5.36 29.45
N GLU A 242 -3.74 -4.90 30.14
CA GLU A 242 -3.87 -4.08 31.34
C GLU A 242 -4.56 -2.74 31.03
N ALA A 243 -4.17 -2.07 29.95
CA ALA A 243 -4.76 -0.81 29.52
C ALA A 243 -6.26 -0.97 29.21
N LEU A 244 -6.67 -2.08 28.58
CA LEU A 244 -8.09 -2.29 28.29
C LEU A 244 -8.89 -2.44 29.57
N GLU A 245 -8.41 -3.23 30.53
CA GLU A 245 -9.07 -3.38 31.83
C GLU A 245 -9.11 -2.04 32.58
N GLN A 246 -8.04 -1.25 32.54
CA GLN A 246 -7.98 0.07 33.15
C GLN A 246 -9.03 1.04 32.58
N HIS A 247 -9.18 1.11 31.26
CA HIS A 247 -10.05 2.12 30.62
C HIS A 247 -11.50 1.67 30.46
N THR A 248 -11.78 0.37 30.57
CA THR A 248 -13.14 -0.21 30.42
C THR A 248 -13.70 -0.83 31.70
N GLY A 249 -12.85 -1.19 32.67
CA GLY A 249 -13.22 -1.98 33.84
C GLY A 249 -13.51 -3.46 33.54
N LEU A 250 -13.19 -3.94 32.34
CA LEU A 250 -13.47 -5.31 31.90
C LEU A 250 -12.18 -6.14 31.87
N THR A 251 -12.16 -7.21 32.67
CA THR A 251 -11.15 -8.27 32.49
C THR A 251 -11.34 -8.94 31.11
N PRO A 252 -10.32 -9.62 30.55
CA PRO A 252 -10.44 -10.31 29.26
C PRO A 252 -11.63 -11.29 29.18
N THR A 253 -11.90 -12.00 30.28
CA THR A 253 -13.07 -12.89 30.37
C THR A 253 -14.39 -12.11 30.36
N ALA A 254 -14.47 -11.01 31.11
CA ALA A 254 -15.65 -10.15 31.14
C ALA A 254 -15.89 -9.44 29.80
N LEU A 255 -14.81 -9.03 29.10
CA LEU A 255 -14.89 -8.50 27.74
C LEU A 255 -15.51 -9.53 26.80
N ARG A 256 -14.98 -10.75 26.76
CA ARG A 256 -15.51 -11.82 25.91
C ARG A 256 -17.01 -12.03 26.12
N ASP A 257 -17.43 -12.12 27.38
CA ASP A 257 -18.83 -12.36 27.72
C ASP A 257 -19.71 -11.15 27.36
N THR A 258 -19.18 -9.93 27.49
CA THR A 258 -19.80 -8.67 27.05
C THR A 258 -19.99 -8.65 25.54
N LEU A 259 -18.96 -8.96 24.76
CA LEU A 259 -19.03 -9.01 23.29
C LEU A 259 -20.01 -10.09 22.81
N ARG A 260 -20.06 -11.26 23.46
CA ARG A 260 -21.07 -12.28 23.18
C ARG A 260 -22.49 -11.80 23.47
N ALA A 261 -22.69 -11.08 24.57
CA ALA A 261 -23.98 -10.50 24.89
C ALA A 261 -24.38 -9.42 23.86
N TYR A 262 -23.43 -8.58 23.46
CA TYR A 262 -23.59 -7.55 22.44
C TYR A 262 -24.02 -8.15 21.09
N MET A 263 -23.34 -9.22 20.65
CA MET A 263 -23.64 -9.92 19.39
C MET A 263 -25.05 -10.54 19.36
N ARG A 264 -25.63 -10.91 20.51
CA ARG A 264 -27.02 -11.40 20.59
C ARG A 264 -28.06 -10.28 20.46
N GLY A 265 -27.64 -9.03 20.64
CA GLY A 265 -28.48 -7.86 20.48
C GLY A 265 -28.60 -7.41 19.02
N ARG A 266 -29.28 -6.28 18.81
CA ARG A 266 -29.30 -5.61 17.51
C ARG A 266 -28.00 -4.83 17.32
N ILE A 267 -27.23 -5.14 16.29
CA ILE A 267 -26.04 -4.39 15.89
C ILE A 267 -26.47 -3.04 15.29
N PRO A 268 -26.16 -1.89 15.91
CA PRO A 268 -26.47 -0.59 15.37
C PRO A 268 -25.55 -0.25 14.19
N TYR A 269 -26.03 0.61 13.30
CA TYR A 269 -25.25 1.18 12.20
C TYR A 269 -25.62 2.65 12.04
N SER A 270 -24.73 3.42 11.43
CA SER A 270 -24.97 4.82 11.11
C SER A 270 -25.47 4.95 9.68
N ARG A 271 -26.43 5.84 9.44
CA ARG A 271 -26.90 6.18 8.09
C ARG A 271 -26.56 7.62 7.79
N VAL A 272 -25.78 7.83 6.73
CA VAL A 272 -25.47 9.14 6.18
C VAL A 272 -26.36 9.38 4.96
N SER A 273 -27.22 10.40 5.07
CA SER A 273 -28.01 10.93 3.96
C SER A 273 -27.36 12.24 3.52
N HIS A 274 -26.38 12.13 2.62
CA HIS A 274 -25.62 13.26 2.09
C HIS A 274 -25.53 13.15 0.57
N PRO A 275 -25.73 14.25 -0.19
CA PRO A 275 -25.57 14.24 -1.64
C PRO A 275 -24.09 14.29 -1.99
N PHE A 276 -23.39 13.15 -1.90
CA PHE A 276 -22.00 13.06 -2.32
C PHE A 276 -21.88 13.42 -3.82
N PRO A 277 -20.90 14.26 -4.20
CA PRO A 277 -20.76 14.71 -5.56
C PRO A 277 -20.38 13.55 -6.47
N THR A 278 -20.93 13.53 -7.68
CA THR A 278 -20.38 12.71 -8.77
C THR A 278 -19.14 13.41 -9.29
N VAL A 279 -17.98 12.74 -9.23
CA VAL A 279 -16.71 13.33 -9.68
C VAL A 279 -16.43 13.01 -11.15
N PRO A 280 -15.66 13.83 -11.88
CA PRO A 280 -15.15 13.45 -13.19
C PRO A 280 -14.30 12.18 -13.10
N VAL A 281 -14.50 11.25 -14.04
CA VAL A 281 -13.66 10.05 -14.18
C VAL A 281 -13.24 9.93 -15.63
N THR A 282 -11.94 10.04 -15.88
CA THR A 282 -11.35 9.79 -17.20
C THR A 282 -11.01 8.32 -17.29
N ILE A 283 -11.37 7.64 -18.39
CA ILE A 283 -10.99 6.24 -18.59
C ILE A 283 -10.26 6.11 -19.92
N GLU A 284 -9.09 5.48 -19.87
CA GLU A 284 -8.26 5.20 -21.02
C GLU A 284 -7.92 3.71 -21.09
N ARG A 285 -7.68 3.23 -22.31
CA ARG A 285 -7.21 1.87 -22.54
C ARG A 285 -5.68 1.88 -22.48
N LEU A 286 -5.11 1.00 -21.66
CA LEU A 286 -3.67 0.82 -21.59
C LEU A 286 -3.12 0.11 -22.84
N PRO A 287 -1.83 0.29 -23.15
CA PRO A 287 -1.18 -0.45 -24.23
C PRO A 287 -1.25 -1.97 -24.00
N ARG A 288 -1.14 -2.74 -25.09
CA ARG A 288 -1.19 -4.21 -25.03
C ARG A 288 -0.09 -4.82 -24.15
N SER A 289 1.03 -4.13 -24.00
CA SER A 289 2.12 -4.50 -23.09
C SER A 289 1.65 -4.63 -21.63
N ALA A 290 0.68 -3.81 -21.20
CA ALA A 290 0.12 -3.86 -19.84
C ALA A 290 -0.54 -5.22 -19.53
N ASN A 291 -1.07 -5.91 -20.53
CA ASN A 291 -1.63 -7.25 -20.33
C ASN A 291 -0.58 -8.24 -19.82
N ASP A 292 0.68 -8.09 -20.22
CA ASP A 292 1.76 -8.98 -19.82
C ASP A 292 2.60 -8.41 -18.68
N LEU A 293 2.74 -7.08 -18.61
CA LEU A 293 3.75 -6.42 -17.79
C LEU A 293 3.21 -5.60 -16.61
N LEU A 294 1.90 -5.33 -16.52
CA LEU A 294 1.38 -4.42 -15.48
C LEU A 294 1.58 -4.97 -14.06
N LEU A 295 1.12 -6.20 -13.80
CA LEU A 295 1.20 -6.80 -12.47
C LEU A 295 2.63 -7.19 -12.09
N ILE A 296 3.43 -7.69 -13.03
CA ILE A 296 4.83 -8.04 -12.78
C ILE A 296 5.68 -6.79 -12.49
N ASN A 297 5.33 -5.62 -13.06
CA ASN A 297 5.98 -4.36 -12.68
C ASN A 297 5.68 -3.97 -11.24
N GLN A 298 4.49 -4.28 -10.71
CA GLN A 298 4.20 -4.06 -9.29
C GLN A 298 4.93 -5.06 -8.40
N GLN A 299 5.04 -6.33 -8.80
CA GLN A 299 5.88 -7.30 -8.10
C GLN A 299 7.33 -6.84 -8.05
N LEU A 300 7.87 -6.33 -9.16
CA LEU A 300 9.25 -5.86 -9.27
C LEU A 300 9.59 -4.73 -8.28
N LYS A 301 8.61 -3.88 -7.96
CA LYS A 301 8.77 -2.76 -7.01
C LYS A 301 8.86 -3.21 -5.54
N ILE A 302 8.54 -4.47 -5.25
CA ILE A 302 8.55 -5.06 -3.90
C ILE A 302 9.32 -6.39 -3.84
N ALA A 303 10.06 -6.72 -4.90
CA ALA A 303 10.72 -8.01 -5.02
C ALA A 303 11.95 -8.08 -4.11
N GLN A 304 12.04 -9.14 -3.33
CA GLN A 304 13.15 -9.40 -2.40
C GLN A 304 13.81 -10.75 -2.68
N GLY A 305 15.12 -10.83 -2.45
CA GLY A 305 15.89 -12.08 -2.49
C GLY A 305 15.82 -12.85 -3.82
N ASP A 306 15.67 -14.18 -3.73
CA ASP A 306 15.79 -15.13 -4.85
C ASP A 306 14.76 -14.92 -6.00
N ASP A 307 13.69 -14.16 -5.77
CA ASP A 307 12.65 -13.89 -6.78
C ASP A 307 13.10 -12.89 -7.86
N GLN A 308 14.12 -12.06 -7.57
CA GLN A 308 14.56 -10.97 -8.44
C GLN A 308 15.09 -11.47 -9.80
N ASP A 309 15.96 -12.48 -9.82
CA ASP A 309 16.52 -13.08 -11.04
C ASP A 309 15.45 -13.72 -11.94
N ALA A 310 14.46 -14.36 -11.32
CA ALA A 310 13.34 -14.97 -12.02
C ALA A 310 12.47 -13.92 -12.70
N LEU A 311 12.23 -12.79 -12.01
CA LEU A 311 11.47 -11.66 -12.55
C LEU A 311 12.18 -11.00 -13.73
N VAL A 312 13.48 -10.72 -13.61
CA VAL A 312 14.27 -10.17 -14.72
C VAL A 312 14.21 -11.10 -15.93
N SER A 313 14.39 -12.41 -15.72
CA SER A 313 14.31 -13.40 -16.79
C SER A 313 12.94 -13.45 -17.46
N GLN A 314 11.87 -13.34 -16.68
CA GLN A 314 10.51 -13.29 -17.18
C GLN A 314 10.23 -12.01 -17.99
N ILE A 315 10.68 -10.85 -17.51
CA ILE A 315 10.51 -9.55 -18.18
C ILE A 315 11.31 -9.52 -19.49
N ARG A 316 12.54 -10.02 -19.51
CA ARG A 316 13.36 -10.19 -20.73
C ARG A 316 12.65 -11.04 -21.79
N ALA A 317 11.82 -12.01 -21.39
CA ALA A 317 11.06 -12.85 -22.32
C ALA A 317 9.75 -12.21 -22.81
N LEU A 318 9.16 -11.29 -22.04
CA LEU A 318 7.88 -10.66 -22.31
C LEU A 318 8.00 -9.31 -23.02
N ALA A 319 8.89 -8.43 -22.54
CA ALA A 319 9.02 -7.06 -23.06
C ALA A 319 9.34 -6.98 -24.56
N PRO A 320 10.22 -7.82 -25.15
CA PRO A 320 10.49 -7.79 -26.59
C PRO A 320 9.28 -8.12 -27.48
N ARG A 321 8.24 -8.76 -26.95
CA ARG A 321 6.98 -9.02 -27.68
C ARG A 321 6.21 -7.73 -27.98
N HIS A 322 6.52 -6.66 -27.26
CA HIS A 322 5.93 -5.33 -27.35
C HIS A 322 7.01 -4.29 -27.71
N ALA A 323 7.93 -4.64 -28.61
CA ALA A 323 9.05 -3.78 -28.99
C ALA A 323 8.59 -2.37 -29.43
N GLY A 324 9.21 -1.34 -28.87
CA GLY A 324 8.89 0.06 -29.13
C GLY A 324 7.68 0.60 -28.34
N ASP A 325 7.01 -0.22 -27.53
CA ASP A 325 6.00 0.26 -26.60
C ASP A 325 6.65 0.93 -25.36
N PRO A 326 6.31 2.19 -25.04
CA PRO A 326 6.92 2.91 -23.93
C PRO A 326 6.78 2.21 -22.57
N PHE A 327 5.63 1.57 -22.30
CA PHE A 327 5.43 0.86 -21.04
C PHE A 327 6.29 -0.40 -20.95
N ALA A 328 6.42 -1.16 -22.06
CA ALA A 328 7.33 -2.30 -22.09
C ALA A 328 8.80 -1.90 -21.90
N GLN A 329 9.22 -0.75 -22.45
CA GLN A 329 10.55 -0.19 -22.24
C GLN A 329 10.76 0.21 -20.77
N LEU A 330 9.78 0.86 -20.14
CA LEU A 330 9.87 1.23 -18.72
C LEU A 330 10.07 0.00 -17.83
N VAL A 331 9.25 -1.05 -18.02
CA VAL A 331 9.31 -2.26 -17.18
C VAL A 331 10.62 -3.03 -17.40
N LEU A 332 11.09 -3.14 -18.65
CA LEU A 332 12.40 -3.75 -18.93
C LEU A 332 13.54 -2.92 -18.34
N GLY A 333 13.51 -1.60 -18.51
CA GLY A 333 14.47 -0.68 -17.93
C GLY A 333 14.56 -0.82 -16.41
N ARG A 334 13.42 -0.82 -15.73
CA ARG A 334 13.32 -1.05 -14.28
C ARG A 334 13.98 -2.36 -13.86
N ALA A 335 13.64 -3.46 -14.53
CA ALA A 335 14.15 -4.79 -14.19
C ALA A 335 15.67 -4.86 -14.32
N GLU A 336 16.22 -4.26 -15.38
CA GLU A 336 17.65 -4.25 -15.64
C GLU A 336 18.41 -3.31 -14.68
N ILE A 337 17.87 -2.13 -14.36
CA ILE A 337 18.48 -1.20 -13.39
C ILE A 337 18.50 -1.80 -11.99
N MET A 338 17.39 -2.40 -11.55
CA MET A 338 17.25 -2.86 -10.17
C MET A 338 17.98 -4.17 -9.91
N PHE A 339 17.87 -5.14 -10.83
CA PHE A 339 18.28 -6.52 -10.55
C PHE A 339 19.02 -7.20 -11.72
N GLY A 340 19.24 -6.49 -12.82
CA GLY A 340 19.80 -7.06 -14.06
C GLY A 340 21.15 -6.45 -14.45
N ASP A 341 21.28 -6.04 -15.71
CA ASP A 341 22.43 -5.31 -16.24
C ASP A 341 22.10 -3.82 -16.36
N PRO A 342 22.57 -2.96 -15.44
CA PRO A 342 22.20 -1.55 -15.43
C PRO A 342 22.47 -0.83 -16.75
N ARG A 343 23.52 -1.21 -17.49
CA ARG A 343 23.83 -0.59 -18.80
C ARG A 343 22.78 -0.90 -19.86
N GLN A 344 22.20 -2.10 -19.82
CA GLN A 344 21.06 -2.44 -20.68
C GLN A 344 19.82 -1.65 -20.26
N GLY A 345 19.58 -1.53 -18.96
CA GLY A 345 18.49 -0.72 -18.41
C GLY A 345 18.56 0.72 -18.87
N GLU A 346 19.72 1.37 -18.71
CA GLU A 346 19.96 2.74 -19.17
C GLU A 346 19.70 2.89 -20.67
N THR A 347 20.23 1.99 -21.51
CA THR A 347 20.02 2.05 -22.96
C THR A 347 18.54 2.02 -23.32
N VAL A 348 17.76 1.17 -22.64
CA VAL A 348 16.31 1.06 -22.84
C VAL A 348 15.58 2.32 -22.35
N LEU A 349 15.96 2.84 -21.19
CA LEU A 349 15.35 4.04 -20.59
C LEU A 349 15.70 5.32 -21.35
N GLU A 350 16.90 5.43 -21.92
CA GLU A 350 17.27 6.54 -22.81
C GLU A 350 16.38 6.56 -24.06
N ALA A 351 16.12 5.39 -24.66
CA ALA A 351 15.21 5.28 -25.80
C ALA A 351 13.76 5.61 -25.42
N LEU A 352 13.34 5.29 -24.19
CA LEU A 352 12.05 5.72 -23.64
C LEU A 352 12.01 7.24 -23.46
N LEU A 353 13.03 7.85 -22.85
CA LEU A 353 13.09 9.30 -22.61
C LEU A 353 13.20 10.12 -23.90
N GLN A 354 13.68 9.55 -25.00
CA GLN A 354 13.58 10.19 -26.32
C GLN A 354 12.12 10.27 -26.82
N GLN A 355 11.27 9.32 -26.45
CA GLN A 355 9.85 9.30 -26.81
C GLN A 355 8.98 10.06 -25.81
N GLN A 356 9.34 9.99 -24.53
CA GLN A 356 8.64 10.60 -23.41
C GLN A 356 9.65 11.32 -22.50
N PRO A 357 10.08 12.55 -22.87
CA PRO A 357 11.11 13.30 -22.13
C PRO A 357 10.79 13.56 -20.66
N ASP A 358 9.51 13.58 -20.33
CA ASP A 358 8.97 13.89 -19.00
C ASP A 358 8.46 12.64 -18.26
N ASN A 359 8.88 11.43 -18.68
CA ASN A 359 8.51 10.20 -17.98
C ASN A 359 9.21 10.14 -16.61
N VAL A 360 8.46 10.46 -15.55
CA VAL A 360 8.96 10.57 -14.17
C VAL A 360 9.62 9.28 -13.68
N GLU A 361 8.99 8.12 -13.86
CA GLU A 361 9.55 6.83 -13.42
C GLU A 361 10.87 6.51 -14.14
N ALA A 362 10.97 6.78 -15.45
CA ALA A 362 12.21 6.58 -16.19
C ALA A 362 13.33 7.52 -15.71
N LEU A 363 13.00 8.79 -15.40
CA LEU A 363 13.96 9.74 -14.84
C LEU A 363 14.45 9.32 -13.45
N GLN A 364 13.55 8.84 -12.59
CA GLN A 364 13.89 8.31 -11.27
C GLN A 364 14.79 7.06 -11.37
N LEU A 365 14.51 6.15 -12.31
CA LEU A 365 15.34 4.98 -12.56
C LEU A 365 16.73 5.34 -13.09
N MET A 366 16.84 6.34 -13.98
CA MET A 366 18.13 6.86 -14.42
C MET A 366 18.91 7.52 -13.28
N ALA A 367 18.22 8.17 -12.33
CA ALA A 367 18.84 8.69 -11.12
C ALA A 367 19.37 7.55 -10.23
N LEU A 368 18.55 6.54 -9.94
CA LEU A 368 18.96 5.34 -9.18
C LEU A 368 20.19 4.66 -9.80
N ALA A 369 20.22 4.50 -11.13
CA ALA A 369 21.37 3.93 -11.82
C ALA A 369 22.68 4.69 -11.53
N ARG A 370 22.61 6.03 -11.50
CA ARG A 370 23.75 6.90 -11.18
C ARG A 370 24.14 6.86 -9.71
N MET A 371 23.17 6.72 -8.82
CA MET A 371 23.43 6.55 -7.39
C MET A 371 24.19 5.23 -7.14
N ASN A 372 23.75 4.13 -7.75
CA ASN A 372 24.44 2.84 -7.67
C ASN A 372 25.85 2.90 -8.28
N GLU A 373 26.00 3.54 -9.45
CA GLU A 373 27.31 3.76 -10.08
C GLU A 373 28.27 4.55 -9.18
N ALA A 374 27.79 5.59 -8.50
CA ALA A 374 28.59 6.39 -7.57
C ALA A 374 29.09 5.57 -6.38
N SER A 375 28.26 4.66 -5.86
CA SER A 375 28.61 3.74 -4.78
C SER A 375 29.63 2.67 -5.20
N ASP A 376 29.47 2.12 -6.40
CA ASP A 376 30.34 1.05 -6.92
C ASP A 376 31.69 1.56 -7.46
N HIS A 377 31.73 2.80 -7.96
CA HIS A 377 32.87 3.40 -8.67
C HIS A 377 33.22 4.81 -8.14
N PRO A 378 33.95 4.92 -7.01
CA PRO A 378 34.26 6.20 -6.38
C PRO A 378 35.02 7.18 -7.28
N GLU A 379 35.79 6.70 -8.26
CA GLU A 379 36.50 7.53 -9.24
C GLU A 379 35.59 8.38 -10.14
N GLY A 380 34.32 7.99 -10.30
CA GLY A 380 33.31 8.66 -11.11
C GLY A 380 32.26 9.43 -10.30
N TYR A 381 32.37 9.45 -8.97
CA TYR A 381 31.35 9.92 -8.04
C TYR A 381 30.76 11.29 -8.43
N ASP A 382 31.60 12.32 -8.59
CA ASP A 382 31.15 13.68 -8.88
C ASP A 382 30.31 13.78 -10.17
N VAL A 383 30.69 13.01 -11.21
CA VAL A 383 30.02 13.00 -12.51
C VAL A 383 28.68 12.27 -12.40
N ALA A 384 28.67 11.09 -11.77
CA ALA A 384 27.45 10.34 -11.55
C ALA A 384 26.44 11.16 -10.72
N MET A 385 26.88 11.78 -9.62
CA MET A 385 26.02 12.60 -8.77
C MET A 385 25.52 13.86 -9.48
N GLN A 386 26.33 14.47 -10.35
CA GLN A 386 25.86 15.58 -11.20
C GLN A 386 24.75 15.12 -12.16
N GLN A 387 24.92 13.97 -12.81
CA GLN A 387 23.92 13.44 -13.74
C GLN A 387 22.63 13.03 -13.02
N MET A 388 22.77 12.39 -11.86
CA MET A 388 21.64 12.03 -11.00
C MET A 388 20.82 13.27 -10.63
N ARG A 389 21.45 14.35 -10.15
CA ARG A 389 20.75 15.61 -9.83
C ARG A 389 20.03 16.20 -11.04
N ALA A 390 20.60 16.08 -12.25
CA ALA A 390 19.95 16.54 -13.47
C ALA A 390 18.70 15.71 -13.81
N PHE A 391 18.72 14.40 -13.59
CA PHE A 391 17.53 13.55 -13.75
C PHE A 391 16.46 13.86 -12.71
N LEU A 392 16.83 14.03 -11.44
CA LEU A 392 15.89 14.37 -10.37
C LEU A 392 15.25 15.75 -10.56
N GLN A 393 16.00 16.74 -11.04
CA GLN A 393 15.42 18.05 -11.38
C GLN A 393 14.35 17.91 -12.47
N ARG A 394 14.63 17.14 -13.53
CA ARG A 394 13.64 16.90 -14.59
C ARG A 394 12.43 16.11 -14.08
N ALA A 395 12.62 15.15 -13.17
CA ALA A 395 11.53 14.40 -12.56
C ALA A 395 10.63 15.32 -11.73
N TYR A 396 11.22 16.23 -10.95
CA TYR A 396 10.49 17.26 -10.20
C TYR A 396 9.76 18.25 -11.11
N ASP A 397 10.38 18.68 -12.21
CA ASP A 397 9.74 19.58 -13.17
C ASP A 397 8.52 18.92 -13.85
N ALA A 398 8.57 17.59 -14.04
CA ALA A 398 7.48 16.81 -14.61
C ALA A 398 6.36 16.48 -13.60
N ASP A 399 6.71 16.23 -12.34
CA ASP A 399 5.78 15.97 -11.23
C ASP A 399 6.34 16.49 -9.89
N GLY A 400 6.02 17.73 -9.57
CA GLY A 400 6.50 18.43 -8.38
C GLY A 400 5.86 17.98 -7.05
N ALA A 401 4.96 16.99 -7.09
CA ALA A 401 4.32 16.39 -5.91
C ALA A 401 4.65 14.89 -5.78
N ASN A 402 5.77 14.44 -6.34
CA ASN A 402 6.19 13.05 -6.29
C ASN A 402 7.10 12.75 -5.08
N TYR A 403 6.57 12.02 -4.09
CA TYR A 403 7.33 11.70 -2.88
C TYR A 403 8.63 10.95 -3.17
N PHE A 404 8.65 10.04 -4.15
CA PHE A 404 9.83 9.24 -4.45
C PHE A 404 10.96 10.08 -5.06
N THR A 405 10.62 11.10 -5.87
CA THR A 405 11.60 12.10 -6.31
C THR A 405 12.19 12.85 -5.12
N PHE A 406 11.37 13.24 -4.13
CA PHE A 406 11.87 13.93 -2.93
C PHE A 406 12.73 13.02 -2.05
N LEU A 407 12.37 11.73 -1.91
CA LEU A 407 13.19 10.74 -1.22
C LEU A 407 14.58 10.64 -1.85
N LEU A 408 14.65 10.44 -3.17
CA LEU A 408 15.93 10.35 -3.88
C LEU A 408 16.75 11.65 -3.77
N ILE A 409 16.11 12.83 -3.82
CA ILE A 409 16.79 14.12 -3.61
C ILE A 409 17.42 14.18 -2.21
N ALA A 410 16.68 13.77 -1.19
CA ALA A 410 17.09 13.83 0.20
C ALA A 410 18.21 12.81 0.51
N GLN A 411 18.07 11.57 0.03
CA GLN A 411 19.06 10.50 0.16
C GLN A 411 20.40 10.88 -0.48
N ASN A 412 20.38 11.46 -1.68
CA ASN A 412 21.62 11.88 -2.36
C ASN A 412 22.46 12.91 -1.59
N ARG A 413 21.85 13.63 -0.65
CA ARG A 413 22.55 14.63 0.16
C ARG A 413 23.18 14.04 1.43
N ILE A 414 22.82 12.80 1.81
CA ILE A 414 23.42 12.12 2.97
C ILE A 414 24.92 11.98 2.74
N GLY A 415 25.71 12.36 3.76
CA GLY A 415 27.19 12.26 3.72
C GLY A 415 27.89 13.40 2.99
N GLU A 416 27.16 14.25 2.27
CA GLU A 416 27.75 15.40 1.57
C GLU A 416 28.13 16.54 2.55
N PRO A 417 29.17 17.34 2.25
CA PRO A 417 29.51 18.50 3.07
C PRO A 417 28.33 19.46 3.26
N GLY A 418 28.09 19.84 4.51
CA GLY A 418 26.99 20.76 4.89
C GLY A 418 25.60 20.12 4.86
N TYR A 419 25.50 18.79 4.83
CA TYR A 419 24.28 18.07 5.14
C TYR A 419 24.11 17.87 6.66
N PRO A 420 22.87 17.89 7.16
CA PRO A 420 21.69 18.44 6.50
C PRO A 420 21.70 19.97 6.56
N ASN A 421 21.12 20.62 5.55
CA ASN A 421 20.70 22.03 5.61
C ASN A 421 19.16 22.14 5.49
N GLU A 422 18.63 23.36 5.54
CA GLU A 422 17.18 23.63 5.45
C GLU A 422 16.50 23.04 4.20
N ASN A 423 17.17 23.00 3.05
CA ASN A 423 16.61 22.39 1.84
C ASN A 423 16.58 20.86 1.95
N ASP A 424 17.57 20.26 2.61
CA ASP A 424 17.63 18.82 2.83
C ASP A 424 16.49 18.40 3.79
N LEU A 425 16.26 19.17 4.86
CA LEU A 425 15.12 18.99 5.77
C LEU A 425 13.78 19.13 5.03
N LEU A 426 13.65 20.15 4.16
CA LEU A 426 12.43 20.36 3.38
C LEU A 426 12.16 19.19 2.41
N ALA A 427 13.18 18.61 1.79
CA ALA A 427 13.01 17.45 0.91
C ALA A 427 12.47 16.24 1.68
N TRP A 428 13.04 15.95 2.86
CA TRP A 428 12.52 14.91 3.76
C TRP A 428 11.09 15.20 4.24
N GLU A 429 10.79 16.45 4.60
CA GLU A 429 9.46 16.87 5.06
C GLU A 429 8.41 16.71 3.95
N LEU A 430 8.74 17.07 2.70
CA LEU A 430 7.86 16.88 1.55
C LEU A 430 7.62 15.40 1.25
N ALA A 431 8.68 14.58 1.26
CA ALA A 431 8.54 13.13 1.10
C ALA A 431 7.59 12.54 2.17
N TYR A 432 7.83 12.87 3.44
CA TYR A 432 7.00 12.41 4.56
C TYR A 432 5.56 12.96 4.51
N THR A 433 5.37 14.21 4.09
CA THR A 433 4.03 14.81 4.02
C THR A 433 3.18 14.18 2.92
N ILE A 434 3.80 13.83 1.78
CA ILE A 434 3.10 13.21 0.65
C ILE A 434 2.86 11.71 0.91
N ALA A 435 3.80 11.04 1.59
CA ALA A 435 3.77 9.62 1.87
C ALA A 435 4.08 9.29 3.35
N PRO A 436 3.25 9.74 4.31
CA PRO A 436 3.50 9.55 5.74
C PRO A 436 3.49 8.08 6.21
N GLN A 437 2.94 7.19 5.38
CA GLN A 437 2.93 5.74 5.59
C GLN A 437 4.28 5.07 5.36
N LEU A 438 5.24 5.73 4.70
CA LEU A 438 6.56 5.15 4.46
C LEU A 438 7.44 5.34 5.69
N GLY A 439 7.95 4.23 6.23
CA GLY A 439 8.89 4.23 7.33
C GLY A 439 10.14 5.00 6.95
N HIS A 440 10.69 4.72 5.76
CA HIS A 440 11.89 5.38 5.25
C HIS A 440 11.79 6.92 5.26
N ALA A 441 10.70 7.49 4.73
CA ALA A 441 10.51 8.95 4.72
C ALA A 441 10.51 9.55 6.14
N ARG A 442 9.88 8.85 7.08
CA ARG A 442 9.78 9.28 8.48
C ARG A 442 11.12 9.17 9.22
N PHE A 443 11.82 8.05 9.06
CA PHE A 443 13.11 7.83 9.70
C PHE A 443 14.19 8.77 9.14
N GLY A 444 14.22 8.95 7.82
CA GLY A 444 15.13 9.89 7.17
C GLY A 444 14.90 11.33 7.66
N LEU A 445 13.64 11.78 7.76
CA LEU A 445 13.31 13.08 8.33
C LEU A 445 13.75 13.19 9.79
N ALA A 446 13.49 12.18 10.63
CA ALA A 446 13.89 12.20 12.03
C ALA A 446 15.41 12.30 12.19
N GLN A 447 16.17 11.53 11.41
CA GLN A 447 17.63 11.57 11.44
C GLN A 447 18.18 12.92 10.97
N ALA A 448 17.62 13.48 9.90
CA ALA A 448 18.02 14.80 9.41
C ALA A 448 17.71 15.90 10.46
N LEU A 449 16.56 15.83 11.13
CA LEU A 449 16.21 16.74 12.24
C LEU A 449 17.21 16.62 13.40
N MET A 450 17.59 15.39 13.80
CA MET A 450 18.59 15.16 14.85
C MET A 450 19.96 15.74 14.47
N ALA A 451 20.40 15.49 13.23
CA ALA A 451 21.66 16.02 12.72
C ALA A 451 21.67 17.56 12.60
N HIS A 452 20.50 18.20 12.54
CA HIS A 452 20.32 19.66 12.52
C HIS A 452 19.91 20.24 13.89
N ASP A 453 20.22 19.57 15.00
CA ASP A 453 19.91 20.01 16.37
C ASP A 453 18.40 20.16 16.71
N ARG A 454 17.51 19.68 15.84
CA ARG A 454 16.04 19.74 16.02
C ARG A 454 15.51 18.48 16.71
N ASN A 455 16.19 18.06 17.78
CA ASN A 455 15.94 16.81 18.51
C ASN A 455 14.50 16.69 19.04
N ALA A 456 13.88 17.78 19.50
CA ALA A 456 12.50 17.75 19.98
C ALA A 456 11.49 17.36 18.89
N GLU A 457 11.73 17.78 17.65
CA GLU A 457 10.86 17.48 16.51
C GLU A 457 11.09 16.05 16.02
N ALA A 458 12.34 15.59 16.00
CA ALA A 458 12.67 14.20 15.72
C ALA A 458 12.01 13.25 16.74
N ILE A 459 12.07 13.56 18.03
CA ILE A 459 11.41 12.78 19.08
C ILE A 459 9.90 12.77 18.84
N ALA A 460 9.26 13.92 18.59
CA ALA A 460 7.82 13.97 18.31
C ALA A 460 7.43 13.11 17.10
N LEU A 461 8.28 13.08 16.07
CA LEU A 461 8.08 12.26 14.87
C LEU A 461 8.25 10.77 15.17
N LEU A 462 9.25 10.38 15.95
CA LEU A 462 9.58 8.98 16.26
C LEU A 462 8.73 8.38 17.38
N GLN A 463 8.27 9.20 18.33
CA GLN A 463 7.57 8.77 19.54
C GLN A 463 6.41 7.80 19.26
N PRO A 464 5.57 8.02 18.22
CA PRO A 464 4.52 7.07 17.90
C PRO A 464 5.09 5.69 17.53
N LEU A 465 6.24 5.58 16.86
CA LEU A 465 6.79 4.27 16.49
C LEU A 465 7.55 3.55 17.62
N ALA A 466 7.86 4.24 18.72
CA ALA A 466 8.62 3.68 19.83
C ALA A 466 7.94 2.47 20.49
N ASN A 467 6.64 2.34 20.27
CA ASN A 467 5.80 1.29 20.83
C ASN A 467 4.99 0.57 19.76
N ASP A 468 5.44 0.61 18.50
CA ASP A 468 4.75 -0.05 17.40
C ASP A 468 4.60 -1.56 17.68
N PRO A 469 3.37 -2.04 17.92
CA PRO A 469 3.13 -3.46 18.22
C PRO A 469 3.27 -4.35 16.99
N HIS A 470 3.32 -3.77 15.78
CA HIS A 470 3.41 -4.49 14.53
C HIS A 470 4.85 -4.88 14.18
N ASN A 471 5.84 -4.08 14.60
CA ASN A 471 7.25 -4.38 14.41
C ASN A 471 8.09 -4.06 15.68
N PRO A 472 8.24 -5.05 16.59
CA PRO A 472 8.99 -4.84 17.83
C PRO A 472 10.49 -4.58 17.61
N GLN A 473 11.06 -5.05 16.49
CA GLN A 473 12.47 -4.76 16.15
C GLN A 473 12.63 -3.28 15.76
N ASN A 474 11.71 -2.75 14.95
CA ASN A 474 11.65 -1.31 14.67
C ASN A 474 11.41 -0.51 15.96
N ALA A 475 10.54 -0.95 16.86
CA ALA A 475 10.26 -0.24 18.10
C ALA A 475 11.50 -0.09 19.00
N ASP A 476 12.31 -1.14 19.15
CA ASP A 476 13.57 -1.09 19.91
C ASP A 476 14.60 -0.16 19.25
N PHE A 477 14.68 -0.18 17.92
CA PHE A 477 15.50 0.75 17.16
C PHE A 477 15.04 2.20 17.35
N VAL A 478 13.74 2.47 17.25
CA VAL A 478 13.14 3.80 17.45
C VAL A 478 13.44 4.33 18.85
N ARG A 479 13.31 3.49 19.89
CA ARG A 479 13.66 3.89 21.28
C ARG A 479 15.13 4.26 21.40
N THR A 480 16.01 3.54 20.71
CA THR A 480 17.44 3.86 20.67
C THR A 480 17.68 5.22 20.02
N LEU A 481 17.01 5.53 18.91
CA LEU A 481 17.07 6.85 18.28
C LEU A 481 16.54 7.97 19.17
N ILE A 482 15.39 7.76 19.82
CA ILE A 482 14.81 8.73 20.76
C ILE A 482 15.79 9.00 21.91
N ALA A 483 16.35 7.95 22.54
CA ALA A 483 17.32 8.11 23.63
C ALA A 483 18.57 8.90 23.19
N ARG A 484 19.03 8.72 21.94
CA ARG A 484 20.12 9.51 21.37
C ARG A 484 19.73 10.98 21.18
N ALA A 485 18.55 11.24 20.63
CA ALA A 485 18.02 12.59 20.46
C ALA A 485 17.86 13.32 21.81
N GLU A 486 17.35 12.62 22.84
CA GLU A 486 17.23 13.14 24.21
C GLU A 486 18.59 13.46 24.84
N ALA A 487 19.60 12.64 24.55
CA ALA A 487 20.97 12.85 25.01
C ALA A 487 21.73 13.93 24.22
N GLY A 488 21.14 14.50 23.16
CA GLY A 488 21.82 15.46 22.27
C GLY A 488 22.99 14.85 21.51
N LEU A 489 22.98 13.53 21.31
CA LEU A 489 24.01 12.81 20.57
C LEU A 489 23.70 12.90 19.07
N ASN A 490 24.08 14.03 18.48
CA ASN A 490 23.93 14.29 17.06
C ASN A 490 24.97 13.48 16.26
N GLY A 491 24.69 13.24 14.97
CA GLY A 491 25.34 12.22 14.12
C GLY A 491 26.87 12.20 14.00
N ASP A 492 27.61 13.20 14.49
CA ASP A 492 29.08 13.28 14.42
C ASP A 492 29.81 12.53 15.56
N ASP A 493 29.16 12.25 16.70
CA ASP A 493 29.78 11.55 17.84
C ASP A 493 29.70 10.02 17.76
N ALA A 494 29.06 9.49 16.71
CA ALA A 494 29.01 8.06 16.43
C ALA A 494 29.96 7.73 15.29
N ASP A 495 30.78 6.70 15.51
CA ASP A 495 31.37 5.90 14.43
C ASP A 495 30.30 5.75 13.34
N ALA A 496 30.60 6.25 12.15
CA ALA A 496 29.67 6.30 11.03
C ALA A 496 29.39 4.88 10.52
N SER A 497 28.64 4.09 11.29
CA SER A 497 27.82 3.04 10.73
C SER A 497 26.78 3.75 9.87
N HIS A 498 27.15 3.96 8.60
CA HIS A 498 26.22 4.04 7.49
C HIS A 498 25.16 2.96 7.75
N TRP A 499 23.95 3.39 8.10
CA TRP A 499 22.80 2.51 8.09
C TRP A 499 22.47 2.36 6.61
N ASP A 500 22.68 1.17 6.07
CA ASP A 500 22.55 0.92 4.64
C ASP A 500 21.08 0.75 4.25
N ASP A 501 20.82 0.66 2.95
CA ASP A 501 19.47 0.48 2.43
C ASP A 501 18.78 -0.78 3.00
N ALA A 502 19.52 -1.79 3.46
CA ALA A 502 18.95 -3.01 4.03
C ALA A 502 18.37 -2.78 5.43
N ASP A 503 18.94 -1.85 6.21
CA ASP A 503 18.35 -1.41 7.49
C ASP A 503 17.01 -0.68 7.27
N PHE A 504 16.84 0.04 6.15
CA PHE A 504 15.59 0.73 5.80
C PHE A 504 14.57 -0.19 5.11
N GLU A 505 15.00 -1.10 4.24
CA GLU A 505 14.13 -2.09 3.58
C GLU A 505 13.43 -2.99 4.59
N ALA A 506 14.14 -3.42 5.65
CA ALA A 506 13.55 -4.19 6.75
C ALA A 506 12.47 -3.40 7.53
N MET A 507 12.48 -2.07 7.44
CA MET A 507 11.50 -1.21 8.11
C MET A 507 10.24 -0.99 7.28
N ASP A 508 10.36 -0.91 5.95
CA ASP A 508 9.24 -0.73 5.02
C ASP A 508 8.51 -2.06 4.72
N ASP A 509 9.19 -3.21 4.80
CA ASP A 509 8.58 -4.57 4.71
C ASP A 509 7.48 -4.80 5.76
N ALA A 510 7.49 -4.03 6.86
CA ALA A 510 6.50 -4.13 7.93
C ALA A 510 5.12 -3.56 7.58
N GLY A 511 5.00 -2.84 6.45
CA GLY A 511 3.76 -2.28 5.93
C GLY A 511 3.03 -3.18 4.92
N LEU A 512 3.60 -4.33 4.54
CA LEU A 512 2.90 -5.36 3.77
C LEU A 512 1.87 -6.05 4.69
N GLU A 513 0.60 -5.66 4.59
CA GLU A 513 -0.52 -6.24 5.34
C GLU A 513 -1.17 -7.45 4.66
#